data_AF-A0AAW2VXU2-F1
#
_entry.id   AF-A0AAW2VXU2-F1
#
_cell.length_a   1.000
_cell.length_b   1.000
_cell.length_c   1.000
_cell.angle_alpha   90.00
_cell.angle_beta   90.00
_cell.angle_gamma   90.00
#
_symmetry.space_group_name_H-M   'P 1'
#
loop_
_entity.id
_entity.type
_entity.pdbx_description
1 polymer ?
#
loop_
_entity_poly.entity_id
_entity_poly.type
_entity_poly.pdbx_seq_one_letter_code
_entity_poly.pdbx_strand_id
1 'polypeptide(L)'
;MVSLEEEERKQIEGVFVGENLTSTWTTPIVRFLTDGVLPEDSKEAGKIKLRSARFVLIDGNLYKRGFSSPLLKCLNPDKAEYVLRKVHEGSCGNHSGVRSLARKF
;
A
#
# COMPACT_ATOMS: atom_id res chain seq x y z
N MET A 1 10.01 -17.79 -22.81
CA MET A 1 10.01 -17.70 -21.33
C MET A 1 9.89 -16.23 -20.90
N VAL A 2 8.86 -15.54 -21.37
CA VAL A 2 8.58 -14.10 -21.09
C VAL A 2 7.09 -13.92 -20.68
N SER A 3 6.29 -14.97 -20.81
CA SER A 3 4.83 -14.93 -20.66
C SER A 3 4.34 -14.96 -19.22
N LEU A 4 5.08 -15.58 -18.28
CA LEU A 4 4.63 -15.72 -16.89
C LEU A 4 4.77 -14.41 -16.09
N GLU A 5 5.87 -13.66 -16.29
CA GLU A 5 6.08 -12.35 -15.65
C GLU A 5 5.19 -11.25 -16.26
N GLU A 6 4.78 -11.42 -17.53
CA GLU A 6 3.85 -10.50 -18.20
C GLU A 6 2.39 -10.79 -17.83
N GLU A 7 2.02 -12.06 -17.60
CA GLU A 7 0.70 -12.45 -17.10
C GLU A 7 0.52 -12.01 -15.64
N GLU A 8 1.55 -12.12 -14.79
CA GLU A 8 1.53 -11.54 -13.44
C GLU A 8 1.35 -10.01 -13.52
N ARG A 9 2.05 -9.31 -14.43
CA ARG A 9 1.86 -7.86 -14.67
C ARG A 9 0.43 -7.50 -15.13
N LYS A 10 -0.15 -8.29 -16.03
CA LYS A 10 -1.54 -8.09 -16.49
C LYS A 10 -2.55 -8.36 -15.39
N GLN A 11 -2.26 -9.29 -14.48
CA GLN A 11 -3.13 -9.59 -13.33
C GLN A 11 -3.09 -8.48 -12.26
N ILE A 12 -2.00 -7.71 -12.15
CA ILE A 12 -1.94 -6.51 -11.29
C ILE A 12 -2.63 -5.29 -11.93
N GLU A 13 -2.62 -5.16 -13.26
CA GLU A 13 -3.31 -4.07 -13.97
C GLU A 13 -4.81 -4.32 -14.18
N GLY A 14 -5.26 -5.59 -14.13
CA GLY A 14 -6.66 -5.99 -14.32
C GLY A 14 -7.60 -5.74 -13.13
N VAL A 15 -7.15 -5.15 -12.02
CA VAL A 15 -8.01 -4.75 -10.88
C VAL A 15 -8.19 -3.23 -10.90
N PHE A 16 -8.59 -2.70 -12.05
CA PHE A 16 -9.18 -1.38 -12.13
C PHE A 16 -10.63 -1.46 -11.62
N VAL A 17 -11.03 -0.43 -10.88
CA VAL A 17 -12.35 -0.18 -10.26
C VAL A 17 -12.54 -0.77 -8.86
N GLY A 18 -12.27 0.06 -7.85
CA GLY A 18 -13.35 0.66 -7.07
C GLY A 18 -14.23 -0.20 -6.16
N GLU A 19 -13.96 -1.48 -5.89
CA GLU A 19 -14.93 -2.32 -5.15
C GLU A 19 -14.33 -3.12 -4.00
N ASN A 20 -14.10 -2.46 -2.87
CA ASN A 20 -14.51 -2.90 -1.53
C ASN A 20 -13.97 -1.92 -0.48
N LEU A 21 -14.57 -0.72 -0.41
CA LEU A 21 -14.54 0.06 0.83
C LEU A 21 -15.45 -0.63 1.85
N THR A 22 -15.16 -1.88 2.21
CA THR A 22 -15.72 -2.47 3.43
C THR A 22 -15.39 -1.49 4.55
N SER A 23 -16.35 -1.27 5.45
CA SER A 23 -16.31 -0.29 6.55
C SER A 23 -15.03 -0.36 7.39
N THR A 24 -13.93 0.18 6.86
CA THR A 24 -12.58 0.10 7.39
C THR A 24 -12.10 1.50 7.70
N TRP A 25 -11.03 1.59 8.49
CA TRP A 25 -10.47 2.87 8.93
C TRP A 25 -9.99 3.76 7.77
N THR A 26 -9.81 3.22 6.55
CA THR A 26 -9.38 3.94 5.35
C THR A 26 -10.51 4.65 4.62
N THR A 27 -11.77 4.21 4.79
CA THR A 27 -12.95 4.81 4.14
C THR A 27 -13.06 6.33 4.31
N PRO A 28 -12.95 6.91 5.52
CA PRO A 28 -13.00 8.36 5.67
C PRO A 28 -11.84 9.09 4.99
N ILE A 29 -10.67 8.46 4.88
CA ILE A 29 -9.50 9.03 4.19
C ILE A 29 -9.74 9.04 2.69
N VAL A 30 -10.22 7.93 2.13
CA VAL A 30 -10.50 7.82 0.69
C VAL A 30 -11.59 8.80 0.27
N ARG A 31 -12.70 8.90 1.03
CA ARG A 31 -13.76 9.88 0.75
C ARG A 31 -13.25 11.32 0.81
N PHE A 32 -12.43 11.65 1.80
CA PHE A 32 -11.85 12.98 1.89
C PHE A 32 -10.90 13.29 0.71
N LEU A 33 -10.06 12.33 0.31
CA LEU A 33 -9.13 12.52 -0.81
C LEU A 33 -9.80 12.53 -2.19
N THR A 34 -10.95 11.87 -2.32
CA THR A 34 -11.69 11.77 -3.60
C THR A 34 -12.72 12.90 -3.75
N ASP A 35 -13.56 13.08 -2.74
CA ASP A 35 -14.74 13.95 -2.80
C ASP A 35 -14.56 15.25 -2.01
N GLY A 36 -13.48 15.39 -1.22
CA GLY A 36 -13.28 16.52 -0.31
C GLY A 36 -14.25 16.54 0.88
N VAL A 37 -15.07 15.50 1.06
CA VAL A 37 -16.12 15.45 2.07
C VAL A 37 -15.54 15.20 3.46
N LEU A 38 -16.03 15.97 4.44
CA LEU A 38 -15.68 15.86 5.84
C LEU A 38 -16.95 15.80 6.71
N PRO A 39 -16.88 15.19 7.89
CA PRO A 39 -17.96 15.27 8.87
C PRO A 39 -18.12 16.70 9.39
N GLU A 40 -19.33 17.01 9.86
CA GLU A 40 -19.67 18.32 10.44
C GLU A 40 -18.95 18.56 11.77
N ASP A 41 -18.66 17.50 12.52
CA ASP A 41 -17.87 17.60 13.74
C ASP A 41 -16.44 18.05 13.42
N SER A 42 -16.10 19.26 13.85
CA SER A 42 -14.80 19.89 13.59
C SER A 42 -13.62 19.07 14.13
N LYS A 43 -13.79 18.36 15.25
CA LYS A 43 -12.71 17.54 15.83
C LYS A 43 -12.45 16.31 14.96
N GLU A 44 -13.49 15.61 14.52
CA GLU A 44 -13.37 14.47 13.60
C GLU A 44 -12.86 14.92 12.22
N ALA A 45 -13.32 16.05 11.71
CA ALA A 45 -12.81 16.61 10.46
C ALA A 45 -11.31 16.92 10.55
N GLY A 46 -10.85 17.51 11.66
CA GLY A 46 -9.43 17.74 11.95
C GLY A 46 -8.62 16.45 12.00
N LYS A 47 -9.14 15.40 12.65
CA LYS A 47 -8.49 14.07 12.70
C LYS A 47 -8.36 13.47 11.31
N ILE A 48 -9.40 13.54 10.47
CA ILE A 48 -9.37 13.00 9.11
C ILE A 48 -8.36 13.75 8.25
N LYS A 49 -8.34 15.10 8.29
CA LYS A 49 -7.35 15.92 7.58
C LYS A 49 -5.92 15.53 7.97
N LEU A 50 -5.65 15.45 9.27
CA LEU A 50 -4.31 15.13 9.79
C LEU A 50 -3.87 13.72 9.36
N ARG A 51 -4.77 12.73 9.45
CA ARG A 51 -4.47 11.36 9.00
C ARG A 51 -4.22 11.32 7.49
N SER A 52 -5.07 11.99 6.72
CA SER A 52 -5.02 11.98 5.24
C SER A 52 -3.76 12.61 4.67
N ALA A 53 -3.12 13.55 5.40
CA ALA A 53 -1.84 14.15 5.00
C ALA A 53 -0.71 13.12 4.78
N ARG A 54 -0.82 11.93 5.36
CA ARG A 54 0.14 10.83 5.21
C ARG A 54 -0.15 9.92 4.01
N PHE A 55 -1.21 10.18 3.27
CA PHE A 55 -1.67 9.33 2.17
C PHE A 55 -1.80 10.11 0.86
N VAL A 56 -1.78 9.38 -0.24
CA VAL A 56 -2.09 9.87 -1.58
C VAL A 56 -2.95 8.84 -2.30
N LEU A 57 -3.83 9.32 -3.17
CA LEU A 57 -4.61 8.49 -4.08
C LEU A 57 -3.95 8.59 -5.47
N ILE A 58 -3.56 7.45 -6.04
CA ILE A 58 -2.98 7.37 -7.38
C ILE A 58 -3.73 6.24 -8.10
N ASP A 59 -4.35 6.55 -9.24
CA ASP A 59 -5.13 5.59 -10.03
C ASP A 59 -6.14 4.79 -9.19
N GLY A 60 -6.86 5.48 -8.30
CA GLY A 60 -7.85 4.87 -7.39
C GLY A 60 -7.27 4.00 -6.27
N ASN A 61 -5.94 3.88 -6.17
CA ASN A 61 -5.26 3.11 -5.13
C ASN A 61 -4.74 4.05 -4.04
N LEU A 62 -4.93 3.66 -2.77
CA LEU A 62 -4.43 4.41 -1.62
C LEU A 62 -2.97 4.03 -1.32
N TYR A 63 -2.10 5.02 -1.21
CA TYR A 63 -0.70 4.83 -0.85
C TYR A 63 -0.36 5.64 0.39
N LYS A 64 0.44 5.05 1.27
CA LYS A 64 1.03 5.73 2.44
C LYS A 64 2.39 6.31 2.06
N ARG A 65 2.60 7.58 2.39
CA ARG A 65 3.89 8.27 2.28
C ARG A 65 4.86 7.65 3.29
N GLY A 66 5.91 7.01 2.78
CA GLY A 66 7.00 6.44 3.58
C GLY A 66 8.05 7.51 3.96
N PHE A 67 8.85 7.21 4.97
CA PHE A 67 9.98 8.06 5.38
C PHE A 67 11.16 7.98 4.40
N SER A 68 11.37 6.81 3.78
CA SER A 68 12.56 6.47 2.98
C SER A 68 12.34 6.42 1.47
N SER A 69 11.33 7.13 0.96
CA SER A 69 11.08 7.42 -0.47
C SER A 69 10.16 6.52 -1.31
N PRO A 70 9.97 5.19 -1.10
CA PRO A 70 8.91 4.49 -1.83
C PRO A 70 7.54 4.69 -1.16
N LEU A 71 6.53 4.96 -1.98
CA LEU A 71 5.14 4.94 -1.56
C LEU A 71 4.71 3.50 -1.24
N LEU A 72 4.08 3.29 -0.09
CA LEU A 72 3.62 1.96 0.33
C LEU A 72 2.15 1.78 -0.05
N LYS A 73 1.86 0.82 -0.92
CA LYS A 73 0.48 0.52 -1.34
C LYS A 73 -0.33 -0.04 -0.16
N CYS A 74 -1.49 0.56 0.12
CA CYS A 74 -2.45 0.00 1.07
C CYS A 74 -3.17 -1.18 0.42
N LEU A 75 -3.23 -2.30 1.14
CA LEU A 75 -3.87 -3.53 0.68
C LEU A 75 -5.15 -3.78 1.48
N ASN A 76 -6.15 -4.33 0.79
CA ASN A 76 -7.32 -4.89 1.47
C ASN A 76 -6.90 -6.12 2.30
N PRO A 77 -7.65 -6.46 3.37
CA PRO A 77 -7.31 -7.57 4.26
C PRO A 77 -6.96 -8.87 3.51
N ASP A 78 -7.78 -9.27 2.54
CA ASP A 78 -7.58 -10.52 1.78
C ASP A 78 -6.27 -10.50 0.97
N LYS A 79 -5.95 -9.36 0.36
CA LYS A 79 -4.70 -9.18 -0.39
C LYS A 79 -3.49 -9.10 0.55
N ALA A 80 -3.66 -8.49 1.71
CA ALA A 80 -2.62 -8.41 2.72
C ALA A 80 -2.28 -9.81 3.25
N GLU A 81 -3.29 -10.63 3.54
CA GLU A 81 -3.11 -12.03 3.95
C GLU A 81 -2.36 -12.84 2.89
N TYR A 82 -2.76 -12.72 1.61
CA TYR A 82 -2.06 -13.37 0.51
C TYR A 82 -0.57 -12.97 0.44
N VAL A 83 -0.26 -11.67 0.51
CA VAL A 83 1.11 -11.17 0.46
C VAL A 83 1.91 -11.65 1.67
N LEU A 84 1.33 -11.59 2.88
CA LEU A 84 1.97 -12.07 4.10
C LEU A 84 2.26 -13.55 4.03
N ARG A 85 1.30 -14.35 3.56
CA ARG A 85 1.48 -15.79 3.35
C ARG A 85 2.59 -16.08 2.34
N LYS A 86 2.64 -15.36 1.22
CA LYS A 86 3.73 -15.51 0.23
C LYS A 86 5.10 -15.15 0.80
N VAL A 87 5.21 -14.10 1.63
CA VAL A 87 6.45 -13.72 2.31
C VAL A 87 6.85 -14.78 3.35
N HIS A 88 5.88 -15.31 4.09
CA HIS A 88 6.09 -16.35 5.10
C HIS A 88 6.53 -17.68 4.47
N GLU A 89 5.88 -18.07 3.37
CA GLU A 89 6.22 -19.26 2.57
C GLU A 89 7.47 -19.05 1.69
N GLY A 90 7.97 -17.82 1.56
CA GLY A 90 9.01 -17.43 0.61
C GLY A 90 9.96 -16.33 1.08
N SER A 91 11.03 -16.74 1.78
CA SER A 91 12.39 -16.19 1.66
C SER A 91 13.37 -17.10 2.41
N CYS A 92 13.65 -18.27 1.85
CA CYS A 92 14.82 -19.08 2.21
C CYS A 92 15.71 -19.31 0.98
N GLY A 93 15.96 -18.24 0.21
CA GLY A 93 16.61 -18.35 -1.11
C GLY A 93 17.54 -17.22 -1.51
N ASN A 94 17.85 -16.26 -0.63
CA ASN A 94 18.97 -15.35 -0.89
C ASN A 94 19.79 -15.16 0.37
N HIS A 95 20.61 -16.19 0.62
CA HIS A 95 21.86 -16.10 1.38
C HIS A 95 22.80 -15.13 0.64
N SER A 96 22.46 -13.85 0.57
CA SER A 96 23.46 -12.83 0.28
C SER A 96 24.30 -12.71 1.54
N GLY A 97 25.31 -13.59 1.61
CA GLY A 97 26.30 -13.65 2.66
C GLY A 97 26.76 -12.24 2.98
N VAL A 98 26.79 -11.97 4.29
CA VAL A 98 27.48 -10.89 4.97
C VAL A 98 28.64 -10.38 4.12
N ARG A 99 28.41 -9.37 3.28
CA ARG A 99 29.51 -8.73 2.54
C ARG A 99 30.32 -7.98 3.58
N SER A 100 31.47 -8.56 3.87
CA SER A 100 32.47 -8.17 4.86
C SER A 100 32.70 -6.66 4.87
N LEU A 101 32.46 -6.04 6.02
CA LEU A 101 33.01 -4.73 6.36
C LEU A 101 34.54 -4.86 6.48
N ALA A 102 35.26 -4.58 5.40
CA ALA A 102 36.68 -4.23 5.47
C ALA A 102 36.81 -2.71 5.36
N ARG A 103 36.61 -2.00 6.48
CA ARG A 103 37.05 -0.62 6.61
C ARG A 103 38.50 -0.65 7.10
N LYS A 104 39.46 -0.37 6.21
CA LYS A 104 40.84 -0.06 6.61
C LYS A 104 40.86 1.37 7.18
N PHE A 105 41.49 1.52 8.33
CA PHE A 105 41.92 2.83 8.86
C PHE A 105 43.10 3.34 8.05
#